data_AF-A0AAV5TH98-F1
#
_entry.id   AF-A0AAV5TH98-F1
#
_cell.length_a   1.000
_cell.length_b   1.000
_cell.length_c   1.000
_cell.angle_alpha   90.00
_cell.angle_beta   90.00
_cell.angle_gamma   90.00
#
_symmetry.space_group_name_H-M   'P 1'
#
loop_
_entity.id
_entity.type
_entity.pdbx_description
1 polymer ?
#
loop_
_entity_poly.entity_id
_entity_poly.type
_entity_poly.pdbx_seq_one_letter_code
_entity_poly.pdbx_strand_id
1 'polypeptide(L)'
;MACQHGGITDGANCNKCFCPRGLTGTTCERRPTEAQIVNVAASVQNVRVALPGGTGFQERLVVLQAPAGKRIEAIVKSFAGFRSNTCRSVGLK
;
A
#
# COMPACT_ATOMS: atom_id res chain seq x y z
N MET A 1 -18.40 13.72 11.31
CA MET A 1 -17.73 12.45 10.97
C MET A 1 -16.23 12.66 11.12
N ALA A 2 -15.53 11.77 11.83
CA ALA A 2 -14.07 11.88 11.99
C ALA A 2 -13.37 10.94 11.00
N CYS A 3 -12.42 11.47 10.24
CA CYS A 3 -11.56 10.67 9.37
C CYS A 3 -10.48 9.98 10.20
N GLN A 4 -10.19 8.72 9.89
CA GLN A 4 -9.21 7.90 10.59
C GLN A 4 -7.87 7.90 9.86
N HIS A 5 -6.81 7.49 10.58
CA HIS A 5 -5.47 7.24 10.01
C HIS A 5 -4.91 8.38 9.15
N GLY A 6 -5.19 9.64 9.52
CA GLY A 6 -4.73 10.82 8.78
C GLY A 6 -5.52 11.14 7.51
N GLY A 7 -6.72 10.57 7.35
CA GLY A 7 -7.66 11.02 6.32
C GLY A 7 -8.13 12.46 6.56
N ILE A 8 -8.47 13.16 5.48
CA ILE A 8 -8.95 14.56 5.52
C ILE A 8 -10.39 14.58 5.00
N THR A 9 -11.27 15.38 5.61
CA THR A 9 -12.65 15.52 5.14
C THR A 9 -12.68 16.06 3.71
N ASP A 10 -13.49 15.44 2.85
CA ASP A 10 -13.67 15.88 1.48
C ASP A 10 -14.47 17.19 1.45
N GLY A 11 -13.89 18.23 0.85
CA GLY A 11 -14.50 19.56 0.78
C GLY A 11 -15.74 19.63 -0.12
N ALA A 12 -15.91 18.68 -1.05
CA ALA A 12 -17.12 18.57 -1.88
C ALA A 12 -18.18 17.66 -1.26
N ASN A 13 -17.79 16.77 -0.34
CA ASN A 13 -18.71 15.89 0.37
C ASN A 13 -18.27 15.63 1.81
N CYS A 14 -18.86 16.37 2.77
CA CYS A 14 -18.54 16.26 4.20
C CYS A 14 -18.82 14.87 4.82
N ASN A 15 -19.53 13.98 4.11
CA ASN A 15 -19.77 12.60 4.52
C ASN A 15 -18.73 11.62 3.95
N LYS A 16 -17.66 12.12 3.33
CA LYS A 16 -16.57 11.31 2.80
C LYS A 16 -15.22 11.88 3.22
N CYS A 17 -14.24 11.00 3.38
CA CYS A 17 -12.85 11.37 3.61
C CYS A 17 -12.01 11.09 2.36
N PHE A 18 -11.05 11.97 2.10
CA PHE A 18 -9.93 11.71 1.22
C PHE A 18 -8.86 10.91 1.98
N CYS A 19 -8.62 9.69 1.53
CA CYS A 19 -7.75 8.75 2.23
C CYS A 19 -6.31 8.82 1.72
N PRO A 20 -5.31 8.75 2.63
CA PRO A 20 -3.93 8.57 2.23
C PRO A 20 -3.74 7.21 1.55
N ARG A 21 -2.62 7.07 0.84
CA ARG A 21 -2.33 5.86 0.05
C ARG A 21 -2.34 4.61 0.91
N GLY A 22 -2.97 3.56 0.41
CA GLY A 22 -3.09 2.28 1.12
C GLY A 22 -4.29 2.16 2.07
N LEU A 23 -5.15 3.18 2.13
CA LEU A 23 -6.41 3.17 2.87
C LEU A 23 -7.59 3.48 1.97
N THR A 24 -8.75 2.96 2.33
CA THR A 24 -10.02 3.12 1.63
C THR A 24 -11.19 3.09 2.62
N GLY A 25 -12.40 3.26 2.11
CA GLY A 25 -13.60 3.43 2.92
C GLY A 25 -14.04 4.88 3.03
N THR A 26 -15.16 5.09 3.72
CA THR A 26 -15.76 6.42 3.86
C THR A 26 -14.98 7.28 4.84
N THR A 27 -14.34 6.64 5.82
CA THR A 27 -13.56 7.28 6.88
C THR A 27 -12.09 6.84 6.90
N CYS A 28 -11.62 6.16 5.87
CA CYS A 28 -10.26 5.60 5.79
C CYS A 28 -9.97 4.53 6.84
N GLU A 29 -11.03 3.81 7.22
CA GLU A 29 -11.03 2.81 8.29
C GLU A 29 -10.38 1.48 7.88
N ARG A 30 -10.30 1.21 6.58
CA ARG A 30 -9.89 -0.12 6.07
C ARG A 30 -8.85 -0.01 4.97
N ARG A 31 -8.15 -1.12 4.76
CA ARG A 31 -7.25 -1.28 3.61
C ARG A 31 -8.03 -1.76 2.38
N PRO A 32 -7.51 -1.51 1.16
CA PRO A 32 -8.05 -2.11 -0.04
C PRO A 32 -8.08 -3.64 0.06
N THR A 33 -9.11 -4.27 -0.51
CA THR A 33 -9.30 -5.73 -0.44
C THR A 33 -8.18 -6.49 -1.15
N GLU A 34 -7.58 -5.87 -2.16
CA GLU A 34 -6.45 -6.37 -2.93
C GLU A 34 -5.09 -6.25 -2.20
N ALA A 35 -5.07 -5.69 -0.98
CA ALA A 35 -3.85 -5.55 -0.20
C ALA A 35 -3.32 -6.91 0.25
N GLN A 36 -2.05 -7.18 -0.04
CA GLN A 36 -1.38 -8.39 0.42
C GLN A 36 -0.87 -8.18 1.84
N ILE A 37 -1.44 -8.92 2.80
CA ILE A 37 -1.00 -8.90 4.20
C ILE A 37 0.02 -10.02 4.40
N VAL A 38 1.21 -9.67 4.90
CA VAL A 38 2.29 -10.62 5.21
C VAL A 38 2.62 -10.50 6.69
N ASN A 39 2.37 -11.58 7.44
CA ASN A 39 2.80 -11.69 8.83
C ASN A 39 4.26 -12.14 8.86
N VAL A 40 5.15 -11.23 9.24
CA VAL A 40 6.60 -11.49 9.22
C VAL A 40 6.96 -12.36 10.42
N ALA A 41 7.56 -13.53 10.16
CA ALA A 41 8.06 -14.41 11.22
C ALA A 41 9.40 -13.91 11.77
N ALA A 42 9.93 -14.58 12.80
CA ALA A 42 11.26 -14.26 13.34
C ALA A 42 12.42 -14.60 12.38
N SER A 43 12.16 -15.34 11.30
CA SER A 43 13.14 -15.73 10.29
C SER A 43 13.03 -14.88 9.02
N VAL A 44 14.11 -14.86 8.21
CA VAL A 44 14.15 -14.14 6.94
C VAL A 44 13.09 -14.69 5.99
N GLN A 45 12.20 -13.82 5.51
CA GLN A 45 11.18 -14.14 4.52
C GLN A 45 11.43 -13.36 3.22
N ASN A 46 11.35 -14.04 2.08
CA ASN A 46 11.39 -13.38 0.78
C ASN A 46 9.97 -13.04 0.34
N VAL A 47 9.63 -11.75 0.32
CA VAL A 47 8.36 -11.27 -0.20
C VAL A 47 8.54 -10.87 -1.66
N ARG A 48 7.83 -11.53 -2.57
CA ARG A 48 7.79 -11.17 -3.99
C ARG A 48 6.49 -10.45 -4.28
N VAL A 49 6.60 -9.26 -4.87
CA VAL A 49 5.46 -8.46 -5.31
C VAL A 49 5.46 -8.49 -6.83
N ALA A 50 4.52 -9.20 -7.41
CA ALA A 50 4.33 -9.24 -8.86
C ALA A 50 3.14 -8.34 -9.23
N LEU A 51 3.38 -7.41 -10.15
CA LEU A 51 2.30 -6.73 -10.85
C LEU A 51 1.87 -7.63 -12.02
N PRO A 52 0.57 -7.89 -12.21
CA PRO A 52 0.08 -8.83 -13.22
C PRO A 52 0.40 -8.43 -14.67
N GLY A 53 0.94 -7.23 -14.89
CA GLY A 53 1.16 -6.70 -16.24
C GLY A 53 -0.16 -6.27 -16.87
N GLY A 54 -0.11 -5.29 -17.77
CA GLY A 54 -1.30 -4.79 -18.44
C GLY A 54 -1.11 -3.40 -19.05
N THR A 55 -2.07 -2.98 -19.86
CA THR A 55 -2.12 -1.65 -20.48
C THR A 55 -2.70 -0.63 -19.51
N GLY A 56 -1.97 -0.31 -18.44
CA GLY A 56 -2.42 0.69 -17.48
C GLY A 56 -1.51 0.84 -16.27
N PHE A 57 -1.74 1.90 -15.49
CA PHE A 57 -1.07 2.08 -14.21
C PHE A 57 -1.57 1.02 -13.23
N GLN A 58 -0.63 0.28 -12.63
CA GLN A 58 -0.93 -0.73 -11.62
C GLN A 58 -0.23 -0.38 -10.32
N GLU A 59 -0.96 -0.53 -9.22
CA GLU A 59 -0.44 -0.39 -7.87
C GLU A 59 -0.87 -1.60 -7.04
N ARG A 60 0.02 -2.08 -6.17
CA ARG A 60 -0.27 -3.13 -5.19
C ARG A 60 0.16 -2.63 -3.82
N LEU A 61 -0.73 -2.74 -2.84
CA LEU A 61 -0.39 -2.52 -1.44
C LEU A 61 0.07 -3.82 -0.82
N VAL A 62 1.24 -3.81 -0.20
CA VAL A 62 1.74 -4.92 0.63
C VAL A 62 1.97 -4.41 2.04
N VAL A 63 1.40 -5.10 3.02
CA VAL A 63 1.55 -4.74 4.42
C VAL A 63 2.32 -5.82 5.15
N LEU A 64 3.50 -5.46 5.62
CA LEU A 64 4.32 -6.28 6.48
C LEU A 64 3.90 -6.03 7.94
N GLN A 65 3.35 -7.05 8.59
CA GLN A 65 2.95 -6.99 10.00
C GLN A 65 4.06 -7.58 10.87
N ALA A 66 4.57 -6.76 11.79
CA ALA A 66 5.60 -7.17 12.73
C ALA A 66 4.98 -7.99 13.87
N PRO A 67 5.69 -9.00 14.40
CA PRO A 67 5.34 -9.58 15.69
C PRO A 67 5.37 -8.51 16.79
N ALA A 68 4.51 -8.67 17.80
CA ALA A 68 4.46 -7.75 18.93
C ALA A 68 5.85 -7.57 19.56
N GLY A 69 6.25 -6.32 19.79
CA GLY A 69 7.54 -5.97 20.39
C GLY A 69 8.77 -6.13 19.49
N LYS A 70 8.60 -6.51 18.21
CA LYS A 70 9.70 -6.64 17.25
C LYS A 70 9.68 -5.55 16.18
N ARG A 71 10.84 -5.28 15.60
CA ARG A 71 11.00 -4.38 14.44
C ARG A 71 11.19 -5.22 13.17
N ILE A 72 10.74 -4.68 12.05
CA ILE A 72 10.99 -5.27 10.73
C ILE A 72 12.18 -4.56 10.12
N GLU A 73 13.14 -5.33 9.62
CA GLU A 73 14.17 -4.88 8.71
C GLU A 73 13.87 -5.45 7.32
N ALA A 74 13.79 -4.59 6.30
CA ALA A 74 13.48 -4.99 4.95
C ALA A 74 14.61 -4.54 4.01
N ILE A 75 15.14 -5.48 3.23
CA ILE A 75 16.16 -5.22 2.23
C ILE A 75 15.58 -5.55 0.86
N VAL A 76 15.53 -4.56 -0.02
CA VAL A 76 15.10 -4.75 -1.41
C VAL A 76 16.23 -5.44 -2.16
N LYS A 77 16.08 -6.74 -2.41
CA LYS A 77 17.09 -7.53 -3.14
C LYS A 77 17.13 -7.21 -4.64
N SER A 78 15.96 -6.98 -5.22
CA SER A 78 15.85 -6.64 -6.64
C SER A 78 14.57 -5.84 -6.89
N PHE A 79 14.67 -4.94 -7.85
CA PHE A 79 13.56 -4.17 -8.39
C PHE A 79 13.78 -4.08 -9.90
N ALA A 80 12.94 -4.73 -10.70
CA ALA A 80 13.17 -4.89 -12.13
C ALA A 80 11.87 -4.80 -12.95
N GLY A 81 12.01 -4.40 -14.22
CA GLY A 81 10.97 -4.59 -15.24
C GLY A 81 10.01 -3.42 -15.47
N PHE A 82 10.50 -2.18 -15.55
CA PHE A 82 9.63 -1.02 -15.79
C PHE A 82 10.06 -0.23 -17.02
N ARG A 83 9.27 -0.30 -18.10
CA ARG A 83 9.28 0.67 -19.20
C ARG A 83 7.94 1.40 -19.16
N SER A 84 7.97 2.68 -18.83
CA SER A 84 6.79 3.54 -18.76
C SER A 84 6.99 4.70 -19.72
N ASN A 85 6.14 4.82 -20.73
CA ASN A 85 6.03 6.03 -21.56
C ASN A 85 5.10 7.07 -20.89
N THR A 86 4.86 6.97 -19.58
CA THR A 86 3.95 7.83 -18.83
C THR A 86 4.70 8.74 -17.88
N CYS A 87 4.17 9.94 -17.62
CA CYS A 87 4.72 10.90 -16.66
C CYS A 87 4.48 10.52 -15.19
N ARG A 88 4.14 9.26 -14.89
CA ARG A 88 3.97 8.76 -13.52
C ARG A 88 5.21 8.00 -13.08
N SER A 89 5.68 8.31 -11.87
CA SER A 89 6.81 7.60 -11.26
C SER A 89 6.48 6.13 -11.03
N VAL A 90 7.47 5.27 -11.25
CA VAL A 90 7.42 3.84 -10.91
C VAL A 90 8.41 3.59 -9.78
N GLY A 91 8.01 2.86 -8.75
CA GLY A 91 8.85 2.66 -7.57
C GLY A 91 8.09 1.97 -6.43
N LEU A 92 8.85 1.60 -5.41
CA LEU A 92 8.30 1.27 -4.09
C LEU A 92 8.17 2.58 -3.30
N LYS A 93 7.05 2.75 -2.60
CA LYS A 93 6.76 3.90 -1.74
C LYS A 93 6.23 3.41 -0.40
#